data_AF-A0A8X6QF64-F1
#
_entry.id   AF-A0A8X6QF64-F1
#
_cell.length_a   1.000
_cell.length_b   1.000
_cell.length_c   1.000
_cell.angle_alpha   90.00
_cell.angle_beta   90.00
_cell.angle_gamma   90.00
#
_symmetry.space_group_name_H-M   'P 1'
#
loop_
_entity.id
_entity.type
_entity.pdbx_description
1 polymer ?
#
loop_
_entity_poly.entity_id
_entity_poly.type
_entity_poly.pdbx_seq_one_letter_code
_entity_poly.pdbx_strand_id
1 'polypeptide(L)'
;MQLRSFQDEKFLAKMQAFKDEEGLLRIRTKLVDSDEKEDFKFPVLLPANDVVVKLIREEHKKAMHAADIMSDYFSTYSRNVRVVAWILRFIHNISNVNKLRGNLVYEEFKKAENLVFKSMQLRSFQDEKFLAKMQAFKDEEGLLRIRTKLVDSDEKEDFKFPVLLPANDVVVKLIREEHKKAMHA
;
A
#
# COMPACT_ATOMS: atom_id res chain seq x y z
N MET A 1 -29.49 2.09 5.05
CA MET A 1 -28.76 2.77 3.95
C MET A 1 -28.64 1.86 2.72
N GLN A 2 -28.17 0.61 2.88
CA GLN A 2 -28.05 -0.38 1.79
C GLN A 2 -29.40 -0.77 1.18
N LEU A 3 -30.39 -1.14 2.00
CA LEU A 3 -31.71 -1.60 1.54
C LEU A 3 -32.50 -0.57 0.71
N ARG A 4 -32.23 0.73 0.91
CA ARG A 4 -32.82 1.80 0.09
C ARG A 4 -32.14 1.96 -1.27
N SER A 5 -30.89 1.53 -1.37
CA SER A 5 -30.05 1.71 -2.57
C SER A 5 -29.99 0.43 -3.43
N PHE A 6 -30.22 -0.74 -2.83
CA PHE A 6 -30.22 -2.04 -3.49
C PHE A 6 -31.61 -2.66 -3.40
N GLN A 7 -32.47 -2.32 -4.36
CA GLN A 7 -33.82 -2.87 -4.49
C GLN A 7 -33.93 -3.92 -5.60
N ASP A 8 -32.91 -4.03 -6.45
CA ASP A 8 -32.89 -5.01 -7.54
C ASP A 8 -32.48 -6.39 -7.01
N GLU A 9 -33.47 -7.26 -6.80
CA GLU A 9 -33.26 -8.63 -6.35
C GLU A 9 -32.47 -9.48 -7.35
N LYS A 10 -32.58 -9.20 -8.67
CA LYS A 10 -31.77 -9.92 -9.68
C LYS A 10 -30.30 -9.56 -9.55
N PHE A 11 -30.00 -8.29 -9.30
CA PHE A 11 -28.63 -7.84 -9.01
C PHE A 11 -28.08 -8.50 -7.74
N LEU A 12 -28.86 -8.51 -6.66
CA LEU A 12 -28.46 -9.11 -5.38
C LEU A 12 -28.23 -10.63 -5.50
N ALA A 13 -29.12 -11.34 -6.21
CA ALA A 13 -28.96 -12.77 -6.49
C ALA A 13 -27.72 -13.04 -7.35
N LYS A 14 -27.47 -12.22 -8.39
CA LYS A 14 -26.27 -12.34 -9.24
C LYS A 14 -24.98 -12.16 -8.44
N MET A 15 -24.98 -11.26 -7.47
CA MET A 15 -23.84 -10.99 -6.59
C MET A 15 -23.74 -11.97 -5.41
N GLN A 16 -24.63 -12.96 -5.31
CA GLN A 16 -24.69 -13.89 -4.18
C GLN A 16 -24.75 -13.15 -2.83
N ALA A 17 -25.51 -12.05 -2.80
CA ALA A 17 -25.64 -11.23 -1.61
C ALA A 17 -26.54 -11.91 -0.57
N PHE A 18 -26.16 -11.81 0.70
CA PHE A 18 -26.94 -12.30 1.84
C PHE A 18 -26.90 -11.27 2.97
N LYS A 19 -27.77 -11.45 3.95
CA LYS A 19 -27.87 -10.57 5.12
C LYS A 19 -27.19 -11.24 6.32
N ASP A 20 -26.31 -10.52 7.02
CA ASP A 20 -25.69 -11.00 8.26
C ASP A 20 -26.60 -10.81 9.48
N GLU A 21 -26.09 -11.18 10.66
CA GLU A 21 -26.81 -11.11 11.94
C GLU A 21 -27.15 -9.67 12.33
N GLU A 22 -26.30 -8.70 11.97
CA GLU A 22 -26.50 -7.26 12.17
C GLU A 22 -27.46 -6.64 11.14
N GLY A 23 -27.84 -7.42 10.12
CA GLY A 23 -28.78 -7.00 9.11
C GLY A 23 -28.17 -6.24 7.92
N LEU A 24 -26.84 -6.29 7.74
CA LEU A 24 -26.12 -5.71 6.62
C LEU A 24 -26.09 -6.67 5.44
N LEU A 25 -26.09 -6.12 4.22
CA LEU A 25 -25.89 -6.92 3.02
C LEU A 25 -24.39 -7.19 2.82
N ARG A 26 -24.02 -8.47 2.70
CA ARG A 26 -22.68 -8.98 2.42
C ARG A 26 -22.68 -9.84 1.15
N ILE A 27 -21.55 -9.92 0.46
CA ILE A 27 -21.37 -10.72 -0.76
C ILE A 27 -20.53 -11.96 -0.46
N ARG A 28 -20.93 -13.14 -0.95
CA ARG A 28 -20.00 -14.29 -0.96
C ARG A 28 -18.93 -14.12 -2.03
N THR A 29 -17.67 -14.25 -1.64
CA THR A 29 -16.54 -14.26 -2.58
C THR A 29 -16.12 -15.69 -2.93
N LYS A 30 -15.08 -15.83 -3.75
CA LYS A 30 -14.45 -17.13 -4.01
C LYS A 30 -13.50 -17.57 -2.88
N LEU A 31 -13.32 -16.75 -1.85
CA LEU A 31 -12.37 -16.98 -0.76
C LEU A 31 -13.01 -17.60 0.48
N VAL A 32 -14.27 -18.06 0.39
CA VAL A 32 -15.04 -18.59 1.53
C VAL A 32 -14.28 -19.68 2.30
N ASP A 33 -13.56 -20.54 1.58
CA ASP A 33 -12.81 -21.67 2.16
C ASP A 33 -11.34 -21.35 2.49
N SER A 34 -10.91 -20.09 2.37
CA SER A 34 -9.54 -19.69 2.73
C SER A 34 -9.37 -19.51 4.25
N ASP A 35 -8.15 -19.35 4.74
CA ASP A 35 -7.87 -19.01 6.15
C ASP A 35 -8.01 -17.50 6.46
N GLU A 36 -8.60 -16.73 5.54
CA GLU A 36 -8.75 -15.28 5.66
C GLU A 36 -9.83 -14.88 6.69
N LYS A 37 -9.78 -13.62 7.11
CA LYS A 37 -10.80 -13.03 8.00
C LYS A 37 -12.18 -13.04 7.35
N GLU A 38 -13.24 -13.15 8.15
CA GLU A 38 -14.62 -13.19 7.65
C GLU A 38 -14.99 -11.97 6.79
N ASP A 39 -14.53 -10.77 7.15
CA ASP A 39 -14.81 -9.56 6.36
C ASP A 39 -14.19 -9.59 4.95
N PHE A 40 -13.11 -10.36 4.75
CA PHE A 40 -12.53 -10.60 3.42
C PHE A 40 -13.30 -11.67 2.64
N LYS A 41 -13.83 -12.68 3.33
CA LYS A 41 -14.64 -13.74 2.72
C LYS A 41 -16.02 -13.24 2.32
N PHE A 42 -16.60 -12.39 3.16
CA PHE A 42 -17.95 -11.86 3.08
C PHE A 42 -17.99 -10.33 3.17
N PRO A 43 -17.41 -9.61 2.19
CA PRO A 43 -17.35 -8.16 2.21
C PRO A 43 -18.76 -7.53 2.19
N VAL A 44 -18.89 -6.42 2.92
CA VAL A 44 -20.13 -5.63 3.00
C VAL A 44 -20.41 -4.93 1.66
N LEU A 45 -21.64 -5.05 1.16
CA LEU A 45 -22.09 -4.45 -0.08
C LEU A 45 -22.38 -2.95 0.11
N LEU A 46 -21.45 -2.10 -0.29
CA LEU A 46 -21.57 -0.66 -0.08
C LEU A 46 -22.39 0.04 -1.18
N PRO A 47 -23.37 0.91 -0.84
CA PRO A 47 -24.14 1.65 -1.84
C PRO A 47 -23.26 2.66 -2.56
N ALA A 48 -23.41 2.75 -3.88
CA ALA A 48 -22.66 3.66 -4.74
C ALA A 48 -23.14 5.12 -4.60
N ASN A 49 -23.05 5.67 -3.39
CA ASN A 49 -23.32 7.08 -3.09
C ASN A 49 -22.00 7.84 -2.91
N ASP A 50 -21.98 9.12 -3.28
CA ASP A 50 -20.84 10.03 -3.21
C ASP A 50 -20.15 10.05 -1.84
N VAL A 51 -20.89 9.99 -0.74
CA VAL A 51 -20.30 9.94 0.62
C VAL A 51 -19.48 8.66 0.83
N VAL A 52 -20.00 7.52 0.40
CA VAL A 52 -19.31 6.22 0.55
C VAL A 52 -18.10 6.15 -0.38
N VAL A 53 -18.23 6.66 -1.61
CA VAL A 53 -17.11 6.77 -2.54
C VAL A 53 -16.02 7.69 -2.00
N LYS A 54 -16.37 8.81 -1.36
CA LYS A 54 -15.43 9.71 -0.68
C LYS A 54 -14.73 9.03 0.48
N LEU A 55 -15.46 8.33 1.36
CA LEU A 55 -14.88 7.56 2.46
C LEU A 55 -13.92 6.47 1.98
N ILE A 56 -14.31 5.69 0.98
CA ILE A 56 -13.44 4.67 0.37
C ILE A 56 -12.19 5.33 -0.22
N ARG A 57 -12.33 6.48 -0.89
CA ARG A 57 -11.18 7.23 -1.44
C ARG A 57 -10.28 7.78 -0.34
N GLU A 58 -10.85 8.29 0.74
CA GLU A 58 -10.09 8.80 1.89
C GLU A 58 -9.32 7.67 2.57
N GLU A 59 -9.96 6.53 2.83
CA GLU A 59 -9.29 5.37 3.40
C GLU A 59 -8.26 4.76 2.44
N HIS A 60 -8.55 4.66 1.13
CA HIS A 60 -7.55 4.24 0.14
C HIS A 60 -6.35 5.19 0.06
N LYS A 61 -6.57 6.51 0.22
CA LYS A 61 -5.49 7.51 0.31
C LYS A 61 -4.69 7.37 1.60
N LYS A 62 -5.36 7.17 2.75
CA LYS A 62 -4.71 6.92 4.05
C LYS A 62 -3.90 5.63 4.04
N ALA A 63 -4.44 4.56 3.44
CA ALA A 63 -3.76 3.28 3.23
C ALA A 63 -2.72 3.34 2.10
N MET A 64 -2.60 4.49 1.42
CA MET A 64 -1.65 4.79 0.34
C MET A 64 -1.61 3.72 -0.76
N HIS A 65 -2.72 3.03 -1.02
CA HIS A 65 -2.82 1.86 -1.93
C HIS A 65 -1.89 0.67 -1.66
N ALA A 66 -0.92 0.78 -0.76
CA ALA A 66 0.18 -0.18 -0.61
C ALA A 66 0.16 -0.94 0.73
N ALA A 67 -0.63 -0.48 1.72
CA ALA A 67 -0.59 -1.03 3.07
C ALA A 67 -0.93 -2.53 3.15
N ASP A 68 -1.81 -3.03 2.28
CA ASP A 68 -2.31 -4.42 2.31
C ASP A 68 -1.61 -5.35 1.30
N ILE A 69 -0.95 -4.80 0.28
CA ILE A 69 -0.38 -5.58 -0.83
C ILE A 69 0.98 -6.21 -0.44
N MET A 70 1.66 -5.65 0.56
CA MET A 70 3.11 -5.84 0.67
C MET A 70 3.60 -6.87 1.69
N SER A 71 2.82 -7.30 2.69
CA SER A 71 3.39 -8.22 3.69
C SER A 71 3.62 -9.63 3.11
N ASP A 72 2.69 -10.18 2.32
CA ASP A 72 2.68 -11.64 2.11
C ASP A 72 2.58 -12.13 0.66
N TYR A 73 2.37 -11.25 -0.34
CA TYR A 73 2.02 -11.73 -1.68
C TYR A 73 3.17 -12.26 -2.54
N PHE A 74 4.40 -11.71 -2.41
CA PHE A 74 5.54 -12.17 -3.21
C PHE A 74 6.82 -12.39 -2.40
N SER A 75 7.65 -13.29 -2.94
CA SER A 75 8.89 -13.78 -2.32
C SER A 75 10.09 -12.83 -2.42
N THR A 76 10.01 -11.76 -3.21
CA THR A 76 11.12 -10.81 -3.44
C THR A 76 10.63 -9.38 -3.38
N TYR A 77 11.50 -8.49 -2.91
CA TYR A 77 11.20 -7.08 -2.76
C TYR A 77 10.99 -6.42 -4.14
N SER A 78 11.85 -6.70 -5.12
CA SER A 78 11.73 -6.13 -6.47
C SER A 78 10.42 -6.47 -7.16
N ARG A 79 9.86 -7.68 -6.92
CA ARG A 79 8.54 -8.05 -7.45
C ARG A 79 7.42 -7.23 -6.81
N ASN A 80 7.47 -7.01 -5.50
CA ASN A 80 6.50 -6.17 -4.80
C ASN A 80 6.50 -4.74 -5.40
N VAL A 81 7.68 -4.12 -5.51
CA VAL A 81 7.80 -2.77 -6.07
C VAL A 81 7.29 -2.71 -7.52
N ARG A 82 7.59 -3.73 -8.34
CA ARG A 82 7.10 -3.82 -9.72
C ARG A 82 5.57 -3.87 -9.81
N VAL A 83 4.92 -4.65 -8.94
CA VAL A 83 3.46 -4.73 -8.90
C VAL A 83 2.85 -3.39 -8.49
N VAL A 84 3.40 -2.75 -7.46
CA VAL A 84 2.98 -1.41 -7.04
C VAL A 84 3.14 -0.40 -8.18
N ALA A 85 4.25 -0.45 -8.94
CA ALA A 85 4.46 0.42 -10.10
C ALA A 85 3.40 0.21 -11.19
N TRP A 86 3.03 -1.04 -11.49
CA TRP A 86 1.95 -1.32 -12.44
C TRP A 86 0.59 -0.82 -11.96
N ILE A 87 0.28 -0.96 -10.67
CA ILE A 87 -0.95 -0.44 -10.07
C ILE A 87 -0.99 1.09 -10.20
N LEU A 88 0.11 1.77 -9.88
CA LEU A 88 0.21 3.23 -10.02
C LEU A 88 0.04 3.68 -11.47
N ARG A 89 0.64 2.98 -12.43
CA ARG A 89 0.45 3.24 -13.86
C ARG A 89 -1.00 3.03 -14.29
N PHE A 90 -1.64 1.97 -13.81
CA PHE A 90 -3.05 1.70 -14.09
C PHE A 90 -3.92 2.85 -13.61
N ILE A 91 -3.74 3.29 -12.34
CA ILE A 91 -4.43 4.45 -11.76
C ILE A 91 -4.17 5.71 -12.60
N HIS A 92 -2.93 5.96 -12.99
CA HIS A 92 -2.59 7.08 -13.87
C HIS A 92 -3.36 7.02 -15.19
N ASN A 93 -3.39 5.87 -15.85
CA ASN A 93 -4.00 5.69 -17.17
C ASN A 93 -5.53 5.76 -17.16
N ILE A 94 -6.19 5.47 -16.04
CA ILE A 94 -7.65 5.66 -15.91
C ILE A 94 -8.02 7.11 -15.61
N SER A 95 -7.11 7.87 -14.98
CA SER A 95 -7.36 9.27 -14.59
C SER A 95 -6.85 10.30 -15.59
N ASN A 96 -6.04 9.91 -16.58
CA ASN A 96 -5.39 10.82 -17.52
C ASN A 96 -5.66 10.46 -18.98
N VAL A 97 -5.75 11.48 -19.83
CA VAL A 97 -5.89 11.33 -21.29
C VAL A 97 -4.59 10.77 -21.90
N ASN A 98 -3.44 11.25 -21.41
CA ASN A 98 -2.13 10.81 -21.84
C ASN A 98 -1.74 9.50 -21.15
N LYS A 99 -1.94 8.39 -21.86
CA LYS A 99 -1.70 7.04 -21.36
C LYS A 99 -0.24 6.63 -21.51
N LEU A 100 0.33 6.12 -20.44
CA LEU A 100 1.66 5.50 -20.42
C LEU A 100 1.55 4.07 -21.00
N ARG A 101 2.48 3.72 -21.89
CA ARG A 101 2.55 2.41 -22.57
C ARG A 101 3.98 1.88 -22.57
N GLY A 102 4.13 0.58 -22.83
CA GLY A 102 5.45 -0.08 -22.90
C GLY A 102 5.94 -0.56 -21.54
N ASN A 103 7.25 -0.73 -21.40
CA ASN A 103 7.87 -1.19 -20.16
C ASN A 103 7.81 -0.11 -19.06
N LEU A 104 7.88 -0.52 -17.78
CA LEU A 104 8.00 0.40 -16.66
C LEU A 104 9.34 1.14 -16.74
N VAL A 105 9.32 2.45 -16.50
CA VAL A 105 10.53 3.28 -16.46
C VAL A 105 11.01 3.48 -15.03
N TYR A 106 12.26 3.93 -14.88
CA TYR A 106 12.89 4.17 -13.58
C TYR A 106 12.03 5.03 -12.64
N GLU A 107 11.46 6.13 -13.14
CA GLU A 107 10.63 7.03 -12.32
C GLU A 107 9.41 6.34 -11.72
N GLU A 108 8.83 5.35 -12.41
CA GLU A 108 7.70 4.59 -11.88
C GLU A 108 8.13 3.60 -10.80
N PHE A 109 9.32 3.00 -10.95
CA PHE A 109 9.91 2.18 -9.89
C PHE A 109 10.24 3.02 -8.67
N LYS A 110 10.91 4.17 -8.84
CA LYS A 110 11.24 5.09 -7.76
C LYS A 110 9.99 5.55 -7.02
N LYS A 111 8.96 5.96 -7.75
CA LYS A 111 7.68 6.37 -7.17
C LYS A 111 6.99 5.22 -6.40
N ALA A 112 7.04 4.01 -6.93
CA ALA A 112 6.48 2.84 -6.27
C ALA A 112 7.24 2.50 -4.98
N GLU A 113 8.56 2.48 -5.03
CA GLU A 113 9.45 2.24 -3.88
C GLU A 113 9.24 3.29 -2.78
N ASN A 114 9.16 4.57 -3.15
CA ASN A 114 8.85 5.62 -2.19
C ASN A 114 7.48 5.45 -1.54
N LEU A 115 6.47 5.03 -2.30
CA LEU A 115 5.16 4.74 -1.75
C LEU A 115 5.22 3.56 -0.76
N VAL A 116 5.96 2.52 -1.12
CA VAL A 116 6.22 1.34 -0.27
C VAL A 116 6.84 1.77 1.07
N PHE A 117 7.91 2.58 1.03
CA PHE A 117 8.57 3.07 2.23
C PHE A 117 7.67 3.96 3.08
N LYS A 118 6.94 4.91 2.47
CA LYS A 118 5.99 5.76 3.20
C LYS A 118 4.91 4.96 3.90
N SER A 119 4.36 3.94 3.25
CA SER A 119 3.35 3.06 3.88
C SER A 119 3.90 2.26 5.05
N MET A 120 5.17 1.85 5.00
CA MET A 120 5.81 1.21 6.16
C MET A 120 6.02 2.22 7.28
N GLN A 121 6.53 3.40 6.96
CA GLN A 121 6.79 4.46 7.93
C GLN A 121 5.51 4.93 8.64
N LEU A 122 4.44 5.16 7.90
CA LEU A 122 3.16 5.61 8.45
C LEU A 122 2.59 4.62 9.47
N ARG A 123 2.76 3.31 9.24
CA ARG A 123 2.25 2.27 10.14
C ARG A 123 3.14 2.07 11.37
N SER A 124 4.44 2.26 11.23
CA SER A 124 5.40 1.91 12.29
C SER A 124 5.89 3.08 13.12
N PHE A 125 5.82 4.31 12.61
CA PHE A 125 6.39 5.49 13.27
C PHE A 125 5.34 6.56 13.54
N GLN A 126 4.45 6.27 14.50
CA GLN A 126 3.43 7.20 15.00
C GLN A 126 3.91 7.97 16.25
N ASP A 127 4.94 7.47 16.94
CA ASP A 127 5.45 8.07 18.18
C ASP A 127 6.43 9.23 17.88
N GLU A 128 5.96 10.46 18.11
CA GLU A 128 6.76 11.67 17.94
C GLU A 128 7.98 11.72 18.88
N LYS A 129 7.89 11.15 20.09
CA LYS A 129 9.04 11.12 21.02
C LYS A 129 10.15 10.23 20.49
N PHE A 130 9.80 9.07 19.93
CA PHE A 130 10.75 8.20 19.25
C PHE A 130 11.40 8.91 18.06
N LEU A 131 10.61 9.58 17.22
CA LEU A 131 11.10 10.31 16.05
C LEU A 131 12.06 11.45 16.44
N ALA A 132 11.72 12.22 17.47
CA ALA A 132 12.58 13.28 17.99
C ALA A 132 13.90 12.71 18.54
N LYS A 133 13.85 11.61 19.30
CA LYS A 133 15.04 10.92 19.83
C LYS A 133 15.97 10.43 18.70
N MET A 134 15.40 9.95 17.60
CA MET A 134 16.14 9.49 16.42
C MET A 134 16.58 10.62 15.48
N GLN A 135 16.30 11.89 15.82
CA GLN A 135 16.56 13.05 14.95
C GLN A 135 15.98 12.84 13.54
N ALA A 136 14.79 12.23 13.48
CA ALA A 136 14.13 11.94 12.22
C ALA A 136 13.51 13.20 11.62
N PHE A 137 13.59 13.35 10.31
CA PHE A 137 12.98 14.45 9.56
C PHE A 137 12.39 13.94 8.24
N LYS A 138 11.48 14.70 7.64
CA LYS A 138 10.93 14.37 6.30
C LYS A 138 11.77 15.03 5.22
N ASP A 139 12.11 14.29 4.18
CA ASP A 139 12.75 14.83 2.97
C ASP A 139 11.73 15.47 2.01
N GLU A 140 12.21 15.96 0.87
CA GLU A 140 11.40 16.57 -0.19
C GLU A 140 10.37 15.61 -0.78
N GLU A 141 10.71 14.32 -0.80
CA GLU A 141 9.81 13.27 -1.24
C GLU A 141 8.84 12.85 -0.15
N GLY A 142 8.98 13.33 1.10
CA GLY A 142 8.11 13.06 2.24
C GLY A 142 8.41 11.76 2.98
N LEU A 143 9.60 11.18 2.79
CA LEU A 143 10.10 10.03 3.54
C LEU A 143 10.76 10.48 4.84
N LEU A 144 10.55 9.71 5.92
CA LEU A 144 11.31 9.90 7.16
C LEU A 144 12.75 9.42 6.96
N ARG A 145 13.70 10.29 7.22
CA ARG A 145 15.15 10.02 7.22
C ARG A 145 15.75 10.38 8.57
N ILE A 146 16.84 9.71 8.95
CA ILE A 146 17.57 9.96 10.20
C ILE A 146 18.83 10.78 9.90
N ARG A 147 19.15 11.78 10.74
CA ARG A 147 20.49 12.39 10.72
C ARG A 147 21.51 11.47 11.36
N THR A 148 22.53 11.06 10.62
CA THR A 148 23.67 10.30 11.16
C THR A 148 24.77 11.24 11.64
N LYS A 149 25.80 10.70 12.30
CA LYS A 149 27.00 11.47 12.66
C LYS A 149 27.93 11.75 11.46
N LEU A 150 27.57 11.31 10.26
CA LEU A 150 28.37 11.42 9.03
C LEU A 150 28.00 12.64 8.18
N VAL A 151 27.26 13.63 8.72
CA VAL A 151 26.82 14.81 7.95
C VAL A 151 28.00 15.54 7.28
N ASP A 152 29.15 15.55 7.96
CA ASP A 152 30.36 16.26 7.52
C ASP A 152 31.34 15.41 6.69
N SER A 153 30.98 14.18 6.29
CA SER A 153 31.82 13.37 5.40
C SER A 153 31.58 13.67 3.92
N ASP A 154 32.46 13.27 3.01
CA ASP A 154 32.23 13.38 1.55
C ASP A 154 31.33 12.26 0.99
N GLU A 155 30.56 11.58 1.85
CA GLU A 155 29.70 10.46 1.48
C GLU A 155 28.42 10.91 0.77
N LYS A 156 27.78 9.97 0.06
CA LYS A 156 26.48 10.20 -0.60
C LYS A 156 25.41 10.60 0.43
N GLU A 157 24.46 11.44 0.01
CA GLU A 157 23.36 11.90 0.88
C GLU A 157 22.57 10.75 1.52
N ASP A 158 22.33 9.65 0.80
CA ASP A 158 21.63 8.49 1.35
C ASP A 158 22.39 7.81 2.52
N PHE A 159 23.71 7.95 2.57
CA PHE A 159 24.52 7.47 3.71
C PHE A 159 24.48 8.45 4.89
N LYS A 160 24.42 9.75 4.60
CA LYS A 160 24.31 10.80 5.63
C LYS A 160 22.93 10.81 6.27
N PHE A 161 21.91 10.60 5.45
CA PHE A 161 20.49 10.69 5.79
C PHE A 161 19.73 9.44 5.35
N PRO A 162 20.00 8.26 5.95
CA PRO A 162 19.34 7.02 5.58
C PRO A 162 17.83 7.10 5.83
N VAL A 163 17.07 6.42 4.96
CA VAL A 163 15.62 6.24 5.13
C VAL A 163 15.35 5.42 6.39
N LEU A 164 14.51 5.94 7.28
CA LEU A 164 14.09 5.26 8.48
C LEU A 164 13.08 4.17 8.12
N LEU A 165 13.46 2.91 8.27
CA LEU A 165 12.61 1.76 7.97
C LEU A 165 12.37 0.90 9.21
N PRO A 166 11.16 0.35 9.41
CA PRO A 166 10.88 -0.54 10.52
C PRO A 166 11.48 -1.92 10.28
N ALA A 167 11.74 -2.67 11.36
CA ALA A 167 12.13 -4.07 11.27
C ALA A 167 10.91 -4.95 10.93
N ASN A 168 10.53 -5.00 9.64
CA ASN A 168 9.45 -5.85 9.14
C ASN A 168 9.93 -6.79 8.01
N ASP A 169 9.09 -7.75 7.65
CA ASP A 169 9.45 -8.79 6.66
C ASP A 169 9.80 -8.22 5.28
N VAL A 170 9.15 -7.12 4.87
CA VAL A 170 9.43 -6.43 3.60
C VAL A 170 10.86 -5.88 3.58
N VAL A 171 11.29 -5.27 4.67
CA VAL A 171 12.65 -4.73 4.82
C VAL A 171 13.67 -5.87 4.89
N VAL A 172 13.34 -6.98 5.55
CA VAL A 172 14.19 -8.18 5.53
C VAL A 172 14.35 -8.74 4.12
N LYS A 173 13.27 -8.81 3.33
CA LYS A 173 13.31 -9.21 1.92
C LYS A 173 14.18 -8.27 1.10
N LEU A 174 14.07 -6.95 1.29
CA LEU A 174 14.93 -5.94 0.67
C LEU A 174 16.40 -6.20 0.99
N ILE A 175 16.76 -6.27 2.27
CA ILE A 175 18.15 -6.46 2.72
C ILE A 175 18.72 -7.77 2.17
N ARG A 176 17.96 -8.87 2.22
CA ARG A 176 18.40 -10.17 1.69
C ARG A 176 18.62 -10.11 0.18
N GLU A 177 17.75 -9.43 -0.55
CA GLU A 177 17.86 -9.31 -2.00
C GLU A 177 19.10 -8.48 -2.39
N GLU A 178 19.32 -7.34 -1.74
CA GLU A 178 20.51 -6.51 -1.98
C GLU A 178 21.81 -7.20 -1.54
N HIS A 179 21.81 -7.91 -0.41
CA HIS A 179 22.96 -8.68 0.03
C HIS A 179 23.35 -9.76 -1.00
N LYS A 180 22.37 -10.49 -1.56
CA LYS A 180 22.62 -11.47 -2.62
C LYS A 180 23.19 -10.82 -3.88
N LYS A 181 22.70 -9.65 -4.28
CA LYS A 181 23.24 -8.91 -5.44
C LYS A 181 24.69 -8.48 -5.19
N ALA A 182 24.98 -7.96 -3.99
CA ALA A 182 26.32 -7.49 -3.63
C ALA A 182 27.36 -8.61 -3.47
N MET A 183 26.94 -9.83 -3.08
CA MET A 183 27.85 -10.99 -2.98
C MET A 183 28.13 -11.70 -4.31
N HIS A 184 27.52 -11.23 -5.40
CA HIS A 184 27.77 -11.71 -6.77
C HIS A 184 28.30 -10.59 -7.69
N ALA A 185 28.72 -9.47 -7.11
CA ALA A 185 29.38 -8.36 -7.79
C ALA A 185 30.91 -8.48 -7.68
#